data_AF-A0A2G2I2E8-F1
#
_entry.id   AF-A0A2G2I2E8-F1
#
_cell.length_a   1.000
_cell.length_b   1.000
_cell.length_c   1.000
_cell.angle_alpha   90.00
_cell.angle_beta   90.00
_cell.angle_gamma   90.00
#
_symmetry.space_group_name_H-M   'P 1'
#
loop_
_entity.id
_entity.type
_entity.pdbx_description
1 polymer ?
#
loop_
_entity_poly.entity_id
_entity_poly.type
_entity_poly.pdbx_seq_one_letter_code
_entity_poly.pdbx_strand_id
1 'polypeptide(L)'
;MNYNRALLFGRWYRNDIDAQGREIVEYAELSADGSFEFTFVSTEQETNVAEEIIELGDWGLVGNVHFTITKSELIDQQLYAADLNDSDNYQAYNVLRLNHNTFEYQHIETKEIFIMRKITDNIGHC
;
A
#
# COMPACT_ATOMS: atom_id res chain seq x y z
N MET A 1 -9.50 14.67 -13.43
CA MET A 1 -8.25 14.25 -14.12
C MET A 1 -8.38 12.77 -14.45
N ASN A 2 -7.72 12.27 -15.49
CA ASN A 2 -7.78 10.86 -15.85
C ASN A 2 -6.37 10.28 -15.85
N TYR A 3 -6.13 9.28 -15.02
CA TYR A 3 -4.84 8.61 -14.89
C TYR A 3 -4.88 7.22 -15.52
N ASN A 4 -3.79 6.82 -16.18
CA ASN A 4 -3.66 5.47 -16.71
C ASN A 4 -3.24 4.52 -15.58
N ARG A 5 -4.08 3.53 -15.25
CA ARG A 5 -3.81 2.53 -14.21
C ARG A 5 -2.49 1.78 -14.41
N ALA A 6 -2.02 1.67 -15.64
CA ALA A 6 -0.76 0.99 -15.95
C ALA A 6 0.47 1.65 -15.29
N LEU A 7 0.40 2.94 -14.92
CA LEU A 7 1.47 3.60 -14.18
C LEU A 7 1.64 3.02 -12.77
N LEU A 8 0.57 2.47 -12.18
CA LEU A 8 0.60 1.87 -10.85
C LEU A 8 1.20 0.47 -10.82
N PHE A 9 1.32 -0.23 -11.95
CA PHE A 9 1.72 -1.64 -11.97
C PHE A 9 3.13 -1.88 -11.43
N GLY A 10 3.29 -2.85 -10.54
CA GLY A 10 4.56 -3.22 -9.90
C GLY A 10 4.70 -2.67 -8.48
N ARG A 11 5.94 -2.58 -8.01
CA ARG A 11 6.24 -2.34 -6.59
C ARG A 11 6.46 -0.87 -6.25
N TRP A 12 6.00 -0.53 -5.06
CA TRP A 12 6.07 0.79 -4.46
C TRP A 12 6.51 0.67 -3.01
N TYR A 13 7.13 1.73 -2.51
CA TYR A 13 7.68 1.80 -1.17
C TYR A 13 7.39 3.16 -0.54
N ARG A 14 7.05 3.14 0.74
CA ARG A 14 7.17 4.30 1.62
C ARG A 14 7.65 3.85 3.00
N ASN A 15 8.17 4.81 3.74
CA ASN A 15 8.43 4.65 5.15
C ASN A 15 7.88 5.87 5.90
N ASP A 16 7.55 5.64 7.16
CA ASP A 16 7.07 6.66 8.07
C ASP A 16 7.51 6.34 9.50
N ILE A 17 7.34 7.30 10.40
CA ILE A 17 7.52 7.10 11.84
C ILE A 17 6.19 7.37 12.50
N ASP A 18 5.68 6.39 13.24
CA ASP A 18 4.40 6.55 13.93
C ASP A 18 4.50 7.44 15.19
N ALA A 19 3.35 7.71 15.81
CA ALA A 19 3.27 8.55 17.01
C ALA A 19 4.02 7.98 18.22
N GLN A 20 4.36 6.68 18.20
CA GLN A 20 5.11 5.98 19.24
C GLN A 20 6.62 5.91 18.91
N GLY A 21 7.05 6.46 17.77
CA GLY A 21 8.44 6.43 17.33
C GLY A 21 8.85 5.12 16.66
N ARG A 22 7.90 4.25 16.32
CA ARG A 22 8.17 3.01 15.56
C ARG A 22 8.34 3.35 14.09
N GLU A 23 9.33 2.74 13.46
CA GLU A 23 9.49 2.84 12.01
C GLU A 23 8.46 1.91 11.36
N ILE A 24 7.65 2.47 10.46
CA ILE A 24 6.70 1.73 9.65
C ILE A 24 7.19 1.79 8.21
N VAL A 25 7.40 0.63 7.63
CA VAL A 25 7.71 0.45 6.21
C VAL A 25 6.50 -0.18 5.54
N GLU A 26 6.08 0.40 4.41
CA GLU A 26 4.99 -0.12 3.60
C GLU A 26 5.51 -0.41 2.19
N TYR A 27 5.36 -1.66 1.77
CA TYR A 27 5.55 -2.09 0.39
C TYR A 27 4.19 -2.34 -0.25
N ALA A 28 4.01 -1.89 -1.47
CA ALA A 28 2.80 -2.14 -2.23
C ALA A 28 3.12 -2.72 -3.60
N GLU A 29 2.59 -3.91 -3.88
CA GLU A 29 2.63 -4.53 -5.21
C GLU A 29 1.22 -4.46 -5.83
N LEU A 30 1.12 -3.75 -6.95
CA LEU A 30 -0.14 -3.58 -7.68
C LEU A 30 -0.05 -4.35 -9.01
N SER A 31 -0.81 -5.43 -9.14
CA SER A 31 -0.77 -6.31 -10.30
C SER A 31 -1.71 -5.84 -11.42
N ALA A 32 -1.36 -6.15 -12.67
CA ALA A 32 -2.14 -5.74 -13.84
C ALA A 32 -3.54 -6.40 -13.93
N ASP A 33 -3.72 -7.53 -13.25
CA ASP A 33 -4.99 -8.27 -13.15
C ASP A 33 -5.97 -7.65 -12.14
N GLY A 34 -5.53 -6.65 -11.37
CA GLY A 34 -6.33 -5.99 -10.36
C GLY A 34 -6.15 -6.54 -8.95
N SER A 35 -5.23 -7.48 -8.73
CA SER A 35 -4.83 -7.89 -7.37
C SER A 35 -3.79 -6.95 -6.77
N PHE A 36 -3.81 -6.77 -5.45
CA PHE A 36 -2.74 -6.09 -4.71
C PHE A 36 -2.21 -6.95 -3.56
N GLU A 37 -0.98 -6.64 -3.18
CA GLU A 37 -0.34 -7.09 -1.94
C GLU A 37 0.29 -5.87 -1.25
N PHE A 38 -0.15 -5.57 -0.02
CA PHE A 38 0.47 -4.56 0.83
C PHE A 38 1.19 -5.25 1.99
N THR A 39 2.48 -4.99 2.16
CA THR A 39 3.28 -5.50 3.28
C THR A 39 3.62 -4.35 4.20
N PHE A 40 3.16 -4.43 5.44
CA PHE A 40 3.48 -3.50 6.51
C PHE A 40 4.48 -4.13 7.45
N VAL A 41 5.62 -3.48 7.62
CA VAL A 41 6.65 -3.88 8.59
C VAL A 41 6.74 -2.77 9.64
N SER A 42 6.40 -3.08 10.88
CA SER A 42 6.58 -2.16 12.01
C SER A 42 7.74 -2.64 12.87
N THR A 43 8.70 -1.76 13.17
CA THR A 43 9.87 -2.09 14.00
C THR A 43 9.87 -1.25 15.26
N GLU A 44 9.88 -1.92 16.42
CA GLU A 44 10.10 -1.26 17.71
C GLU A 44 11.59 -0.95 17.93
N GLN A 45 11.92 0.32 18.15
CA GLN A 45 13.32 0.73 18.30
C GLN A 45 14.00 0.18 19.56
N GLU A 46 13.26 -0.07 20.64
CA GLU A 46 13.84 -0.53 21.91
C GLU A 46 14.12 -2.03 21.91
N THR A 47 13.22 -2.82 21.34
CA THR A 47 13.27 -4.29 21.37
C THR A 47 13.84 -4.87 20.08
N ASN A 48 13.87 -4.07 19.00
CA ASN A 48 14.23 -4.47 17.64
C ASN A 48 13.36 -5.62 17.11
N VAL A 49 12.14 -5.76 17.64
CA VAL A 49 11.14 -6.70 17.17
C VAL A 49 10.45 -6.08 15.95
N ALA A 50 10.39 -6.85 14.87
CA ALA A 50 9.69 -6.49 13.65
C ALA A 50 8.41 -7.32 13.54
N GLU A 51 7.27 -6.66 13.40
CA GLU A 51 5.99 -7.27 13.08
C GLU A 51 5.70 -7.07 11.59
N GLU A 52 5.26 -8.12 10.92
CA GLU A 52 4.89 -8.10 9.52
C GLU A 52 3.43 -8.50 9.35
N ILE A 53 2.70 -7.68 8.60
CA ILE A 53 1.31 -7.94 8.21
C ILE A 53 1.24 -7.77 6.70
N ILE A 54 0.61 -8.72 6.01
CA ILE A 54 0.39 -8.64 4.57
C ILE A 54 -1.12 -8.58 4.29
N GLU A 55 -1.58 -7.52 3.66
CA GLU A 55 -2.95 -7.43 3.14
C GLU A 55 -3.00 -7.83 1.67
N LEU A 56 -4.01 -8.63 1.31
CA LEU A 56 -4.23 -9.12 -0.03
C LEU A 56 -5.66 -8.79 -0.47
N GLY A 57 -5.83 -8.33 -1.69
CA GLY A 57 -7.15 -7.94 -2.17
C GLY A 57 -7.20 -7.50 -3.62
N ASP A 58 -8.27 -6.78 -3.96
CA ASP A 58 -8.46 -6.18 -5.28
C ASP A 58 -8.22 -4.68 -5.23
N TRP A 59 -7.76 -4.10 -6.33
CA TRP A 59 -7.62 -2.65 -6.48
C TRP A 59 -8.14 -2.15 -7.82
N GLY A 60 -8.41 -0.86 -7.88
CA GLY A 60 -8.77 -0.16 -9.10
C GLY A 60 -8.30 1.28 -9.15
N LEU A 61 -8.35 1.85 -10.36
CA LEU A 61 -8.15 3.28 -10.61
C LEU A 61 -9.13 3.72 -11.70
N VAL A 62 -10.06 4.61 -11.36
CA VAL A 62 -11.02 5.20 -12.31
C VAL A 62 -10.98 6.72 -12.17
N GLY A 63 -10.67 7.42 -13.27
CA GLY A 63 -10.45 8.86 -13.23
C GLY A 63 -9.25 9.22 -12.36
N ASN A 64 -9.51 9.85 -11.21
CA ASN A 64 -8.52 10.14 -10.18
C ASN A 64 -8.82 9.45 -8.83
N VAL A 65 -9.66 8.42 -8.81
CA VAL A 65 -9.97 7.67 -7.60
C VAL A 65 -9.29 6.31 -7.66
N HIS A 66 -8.33 6.11 -6.78
CA HIS A 66 -7.75 4.80 -6.48
C HIS A 66 -8.52 4.18 -5.33
N PHE A 67 -8.79 2.87 -5.38
CA PHE A 67 -9.47 2.17 -4.30
C PHE A 67 -8.93 0.75 -4.16
N THR A 68 -9.04 0.22 -2.95
CA THR A 68 -8.68 -1.15 -2.59
C THR A 68 -9.82 -1.81 -1.84
N ILE A 69 -9.89 -3.13 -1.96
CA ILE A 69 -10.82 -4.00 -1.25
C ILE A 69 -9.98 -5.14 -0.66
N THR A 70 -9.70 -5.09 0.64
CA THR A 70 -8.97 -6.12 1.35
C THR A 70 -9.85 -7.37 1.50
N LYS A 71 -9.33 -8.53 1.12
CA LYS A 71 -10.05 -9.81 1.13
C LYS A 71 -9.45 -10.81 2.10
N SER A 72 -8.17 -10.67 2.40
CA SER A 72 -7.47 -11.53 3.33
C SER A 72 -6.20 -10.86 3.85
N GLU A 73 -5.74 -11.34 4.99
CA GLU A 73 -4.52 -10.88 5.64
C GLU A 73 -3.65 -12.08 5.98
N LEU A 74 -2.34 -11.94 5.81
CA LEU A 74 -1.34 -12.88 6.29
C LEU A 74 -0.70 -12.29 7.55
N ILE A 75 -0.90 -12.95 8.68
CA ILE A 75 -0.30 -12.60 9.96
C ILE A 75 0.36 -13.86 10.51
N ASP A 76 1.62 -13.78 10.92
CA ASP A 76 2.39 -14.93 11.41
C ASP A 76 2.35 -16.15 10.46
N GLN A 77 2.42 -15.91 9.14
CA GLN A 77 2.32 -16.91 8.06
C GLN A 77 0.98 -17.64 7.98
N GLN A 78 -0.04 -17.19 8.73
CA GLN A 78 -1.39 -17.72 8.67
C GLN A 78 -2.30 -16.76 7.90
N LEU A 79 -3.05 -17.33 6.94
CA LEU A 79 -3.98 -16.58 6.11
C LEU A 79 -5.35 -16.51 6.79
N TYR A 80 -5.85 -15.30 6.96
CA TYR A 80 -7.17 -14.99 7.50
C TYR A 80 -8.03 -14.32 6.43
N ALA A 81 -9.28 -14.75 6.28
CA ALA A 81 -10.22 -14.04 5.42
C ALA A 81 -10.68 -12.76 6.11
N ALA A 82 -10.69 -11.64 5.39
CA ALA A 82 -11.21 -10.38 5.89
C ALA A 82 -12.75 -10.42 5.94
N ASP A 83 -13.35 -9.74 6.91
CA ASP A 83 -14.82 -9.59 6.96
C ASP A 83 -15.27 -8.55 5.94
N LEU A 84 -15.88 -9.00 4.85
CA LEU A 84 -16.37 -8.11 3.80
C LEU A 84 -17.57 -7.23 4.22
N ASN A 85 -18.13 -7.43 5.42
CA ASN A 85 -19.12 -6.52 6.00
C ASN A 85 -18.49 -5.36 6.77
N ASP A 86 -17.19 -5.43 7.05
CA ASP A 86 -16.44 -4.36 7.69
C ASP A 86 -16.08 -3.30 6.65
N SER A 87 -16.47 -2.04 6.90
CA SER A 87 -16.16 -0.92 6.04
C SER A 87 -14.67 -0.61 5.97
N ASP A 88 -13.90 -0.98 6.99
CA ASP A 88 -12.47 -0.67 7.06
C ASP A 88 -11.65 -1.47 6.03
N ASN A 89 -12.21 -2.54 5.47
CA ASN A 89 -11.62 -3.29 4.36
C ASN A 89 -11.77 -2.59 2.99
N TYR A 90 -12.40 -1.42 2.93
CA TYR A 90 -12.66 -0.67 1.70
C TYR A 90 -12.04 0.72 1.82
N GLN A 91 -10.94 0.93 1.10
CA GLN A 91 -10.23 2.20 1.13
C GLN A 91 -10.35 2.92 -0.19
N ALA A 92 -10.50 4.24 -0.15
CA ALA A 92 -10.62 5.06 -1.34
C ALA A 92 -9.82 6.35 -1.22
N TYR A 93 -9.10 6.69 -2.28
CA TYR A 93 -8.13 7.77 -2.31
C TYR A 93 -8.28 8.63 -3.57
N ASN A 94 -8.17 9.95 -3.41
CA ASN A 94 -7.95 10.86 -4.52
C ASN A 94 -6.46 10.83 -4.91
N VAL A 95 -6.17 10.45 -6.15
CA VAL A 95 -4.83 10.57 -6.72
C VAL A 95 -4.53 12.05 -6.98
N LEU A 96 -3.55 12.60 -6.26
CA LEU A 96 -3.10 13.98 -6.40
C LEU A 96 -2.05 14.11 -7.50
N ARG A 97 -1.10 13.15 -7.55
CA ARG A 97 -0.04 13.10 -8.56
C ARG A 97 0.37 11.66 -8.81
N LEU A 98 0.48 11.28 -10.09
CA LEU A 98 0.96 9.97 -10.50
C LEU A 98 1.91 10.09 -11.69
N ASN A 99 3.11 9.54 -11.54
CA ASN A 99 4.10 9.38 -12.61
C ASN A 99 4.94 8.11 -12.37
N HIS A 100 5.92 7.83 -13.23
CA HIS A 100 6.73 6.61 -13.18
C HIS A 100 7.48 6.37 -11.86
N ASN A 101 7.72 7.42 -11.05
CA ASN A 101 8.54 7.34 -9.84
C ASN A 101 7.77 7.70 -8.57
N THR A 102 6.62 8.36 -8.68
CA THR A 102 5.86 8.89 -7.54
C THR A 102 4.39 8.60 -7.69
N PHE A 103 3.80 8.07 -6.62
CA PHE A 103 2.36 7.96 -6.43
C PHE A 103 1.98 8.72 -5.16
N GLU A 104 1.32 9.86 -5.33
CA GLU A 104 0.85 10.73 -4.26
C GLU A 104 -0.67 10.76 -4.29
N TYR A 105 -1.27 10.39 -3.16
CA TYR A 105 -2.70 10.15 -3.05
C TYR A 105 -3.19 10.53 -1.65
N GLN A 106 -4.45 10.93 -1.57
CA GLN A 106 -5.09 11.41 -0.35
C GLN A 106 -6.29 10.56 0.00
N HIS A 107 -6.38 10.06 1.22
CA HIS A 107 -7.54 9.33 1.68
C HIS A 107 -8.80 10.20 1.63
N ILE A 108 -9.89 9.67 1.08
CA ILE A 108 -11.09 10.45 0.82
C ILE A 108 -11.75 10.90 2.12
N GLU A 109 -11.72 10.10 3.18
CA GLU A 109 -12.38 10.44 4.45
C GLU A 109 -11.44 11.18 5.41
N THR A 110 -10.32 10.57 5.79
CA THR A 110 -9.37 11.11 6.78
C THR A 110 -8.55 12.28 6.27
N LYS A 111 -8.48 12.48 4.94
CA LYS A 111 -7.68 13.51 4.26
C LYS A 111 -6.18 13.38 4.44
N GLU A 112 -5.71 12.27 4.99
CA GLU A 112 -4.28 11.93 5.09
C GLU A 112 -3.68 11.78 3.69
N ILE A 113 -2.45 12.28 3.53
CA ILE A 113 -1.73 12.26 2.26
C ILE A 113 -0.57 11.29 2.37
N PHE A 114 -0.49 10.41 1.38
CA PHE A 114 0.53 9.39 1.27
C PHE A 114 1.37 9.62 0.02
N ILE A 115 2.68 9.35 0.12
CA ILE A 115 3.62 9.47 -0.99
C ILE A 115 4.43 8.19 -1.08
N MET A 116 4.17 7.41 -2.12
CA MET A 116 4.94 6.21 -2.46
C MET A 116 5.96 6.48 -3.57
N ARG A 117 7.09 5.79 -3.48
CA ARG A 117 8.16 5.78 -4.47
C ARG A 117 8.19 4.45 -5.20
N LYS A 118 8.35 4.50 -6.52
CA LYS A 118 8.46 3.27 -7.33
C LYS A 118 9.75 2.54 -6.97
N ILE A 119 9.68 1.24 -6.74
CA ILE A 119 10.87 0.40 -6.70
C ILE A 119 11.22 0.06 -8.15
N THR A 120 12.30 0.65 -8.65
CA THR A 120 12.91 0.21 -9.90
C THR A 120 13.89 -0.90 -9.57
N ASP A 121 13.76 -2.07 -10.19
CA ASP A 121 14.74 -3.16 -10.12
C ASP A 121 16.07 -2.73 -10.78
N ASN A 122 16.80 -1.84 -10.12
CA ASN A 122 18.22 -1.63 -10.31
C ASN A 122 18.93 -2.13 -9.06
N ILE A 123 18.71 -3.41 -8.74
CA ILE A 123 19.73 -4.17 -8.03
C ILE A 123 20.83 -4.41 -9.06
N GLY A 124 21.71 -3.42 -9.21
CA GLY A 124 22.95 -3.60 -9.95
C GLY A 124 23.69 -4.76 -9.31
N HIS A 125 23.80 -5.87 -10.04
CA HIS A 125 24.81 -6.87 -9.76
C HIS A 125 26.16 -6.14 -9.73
N CYS A 126 26.78 -6.12 -8.56
CA CYS A 126 28.15 -5.66 -8.31
C CYS A 126 29.15 -6.47 -9.14
#